data_AF-A0A8H7FCH2-F1
#
_entry.id   AF-A0A8H7FCH2-F1
#
_cell.length_a   1.000
_cell.length_b   1.000
_cell.length_c   1.000
_cell.angle_alpha   90.00
_cell.angle_beta   90.00
_cell.angle_gamma   90.00
#
_symmetry.space_group_name_H-M   'P 1'
#
loop_
_entity.id
_entity.type
_entity.pdbx_description
1 polymer ?
#
loop_
_entity_poly.entity_id
_entity_poly.type
_entity_poly.pdbx_seq_one_letter_code
_entity_poly.pdbx_strand_id
1 'polypeptide(L)'
;MFEAVTEGFGDRVNTIVEVALHINRVMGEEITSGDMETVIWPRGVIFEPKAMDDAGGEAFSHEEEAIVLCTTELGLRKATQEGKGGLSARESTLLLKPKVALETLVAQMAVTTKKSRR
;
A
#
# COMPACT_ATOMS: atom_id res chain seq x y z
N MET A 1 -16.90 1.28 21.29
CA MET A 1 -15.73 0.85 20.49
C MET A 1 -15.45 1.81 19.34
N PHE A 2 -16.45 2.17 18.52
CA PHE A 2 -16.33 3.26 17.54
C PHE A 2 -16.00 4.62 18.17
N GLU A 3 -16.64 4.97 19.30
CA GLU A 3 -16.40 6.26 19.99
C GLU A 3 -14.96 6.45 20.46
N ALA A 4 -14.32 5.42 21.01
CA ALA A 4 -12.94 5.50 21.48
C ALA A 4 -11.92 5.71 20.34
N VAL A 5 -12.24 5.23 19.13
CA VAL A 5 -11.42 5.46 17.93
C VAL A 5 -11.59 6.90 17.46
N THR A 6 -12.81 7.44 17.45
CA THR A 6 -13.05 8.85 17.11
C THR A 6 -12.48 9.81 18.16
N GLU A 7 -12.52 9.47 19.45
CA GLU A 7 -12.05 10.34 20.52
C GLU A 7 -10.51 10.39 20.62
N GLY A 8 -9.82 9.29 20.27
CA GLY A 8 -8.35 9.23 20.27
C GLY A 8 -7.69 9.56 18.92
N PHE A 9 -8.37 9.33 17.79
CA PHE A 9 -7.79 9.45 16.46
C PHE A 9 -8.60 10.31 15.49
N GLY A 10 -9.74 10.87 15.91
CA GLY A 10 -10.64 11.65 15.05
C GLY A 10 -9.92 12.77 14.32
N ASP A 11 -9.10 13.56 15.02
CA ASP A 11 -8.34 14.66 14.43
C ASP A 11 -7.32 14.20 13.38
N ARG A 12 -6.64 13.07 13.65
CA ARG A 12 -5.66 12.48 12.73
C ARG A 12 -6.33 11.91 11.49
N VAL A 13 -7.45 11.22 11.67
CA VAL A 13 -8.27 10.70 10.55
C VAL A 13 -8.81 11.86 9.73
N ASN A 14 -9.30 12.92 10.37
CA ASN A 14 -9.81 14.10 9.66
C ASN A 14 -8.70 14.80 8.86
N THR A 15 -7.50 14.91 9.42
CA THR A 15 -6.33 15.46 8.70
C THR A 15 -5.98 14.63 7.48
N ILE A 16 -5.99 13.30 7.58
CA ILE A 16 -5.74 12.41 6.43
C ILE A 16 -6.81 12.63 5.35
N VAL A 17 -8.08 12.74 5.74
CA VAL A 17 -9.20 12.98 4.81
C VAL A 17 -9.04 14.34 4.13
N GLU A 18 -8.72 15.40 4.86
CA GLU A 18 -8.53 16.75 4.33
C GLU A 18 -7.37 16.80 3.32
N VAL A 19 -6.23 16.19 3.66
CA VAL A 19 -5.07 16.12 2.77
C VAL A 19 -5.39 15.30 1.51
N ALA A 20 -6.08 14.17 1.64
CA ALA A 20 -6.50 13.36 0.49
C ALA A 20 -7.48 14.11 -0.42
N LEU A 21 -8.44 14.84 0.14
CA LEU A 21 -9.37 15.69 -0.62
C LEU A 21 -8.66 16.85 -1.31
N HIS A 22 -7.66 17.45 -0.67
CA HIS A 22 -6.87 18.51 -1.26
C HIS A 22 -6.03 17.99 -2.43
N ILE A 23 -5.36 16.86 -2.25
CA ILE A 23 -4.63 16.16 -3.31
C ILE A 23 -5.57 15.85 -4.48
N ASN A 24 -6.76 15.30 -4.22
CA ASN A 24 -7.77 15.04 -5.26
C ASN A 24 -8.21 16.30 -6.00
N ARG A 25 -8.39 17.42 -5.29
CA ARG A 25 -8.78 18.69 -5.91
C ARG A 25 -7.68 19.27 -6.79
N VAL A 26 -6.45 19.32 -6.27
CA VAL A 26 -5.28 19.83 -7.00
C VAL A 26 -5.01 18.97 -8.24
N MET A 27 -5.16 17.64 -8.13
CA MET A 27 -5.00 16.72 -9.26
C MET A 27 -6.16 16.80 -10.28
N GLY A 28 -7.36 17.20 -9.87
CA GLY A 28 -8.51 17.39 -10.76
C GLY A 28 -8.52 18.74 -11.50
N GLU A 29 -7.82 19.75 -10.98
CA GLU A 29 -7.73 21.09 -11.57
C GLU A 29 -6.59 21.21 -12.60
N GLU A 30 -5.59 20.33 -12.59
CA GLU A 30 -4.57 20.20 -13.65
C GLU A 30 -4.77 18.93 -14.49
N ILE A 31 -5.51 19.07 -15.59
CA ILE A 31 -5.40 18.33 -16.88
C ILE A 31 -4.63 16.99 -16.81
N THR A 32 -5.15 15.95 -16.16
CA THR A 32 -4.80 14.58 -16.55
C THR A 32 -6.02 13.66 -16.42
N SER A 33 -6.45 13.08 -17.55
CA SER A 33 -7.63 12.22 -17.69
C SER A 33 -7.44 10.80 -17.11
N GLY A 34 -6.85 10.69 -15.92
CA GLY A 34 -6.58 9.40 -15.29
C GLY A 34 -7.04 9.34 -13.85
N ASP A 35 -7.91 8.37 -13.55
CA ASP A 35 -8.36 8.06 -12.20
C ASP A 35 -7.18 7.55 -11.35
N MET A 36 -7.08 8.01 -10.11
CA MET A 36 -6.10 7.48 -9.16
C MET A 36 -6.76 6.44 -8.26
N GLU A 37 -6.10 5.30 -8.10
CA GLU A 37 -6.58 4.16 -7.34
C GLU A 37 -5.53 3.74 -6.31
N THR A 38 -5.98 3.42 -5.10
CA THR A 38 -5.13 2.80 -4.09
C THR A 38 -4.86 1.35 -4.44
N VAL A 39 -3.62 0.90 -4.25
CA VAL A 39 -3.22 -0.50 -4.47
C VAL A 39 -2.96 -1.17 -3.12
N ILE A 40 -3.54 -2.35 -2.95
CA ILE A 40 -3.29 -3.23 -1.81
C ILE A 40 -3.00 -4.64 -2.30
N TRP A 41 -2.22 -5.39 -1.53
CA TRP A 41 -2.01 -6.81 -1.72
C TRP A 41 -2.58 -7.60 -0.54
N PRO A 42 -3.48 -8.57 -0.80
CA PRO A 42 -4.04 -9.40 0.24
C PRO A 42 -3.01 -10.39 0.77
N ARG A 43 -3.31 -10.96 1.93
CA ARG A 43 -2.54 -12.06 2.51
C ARG A 43 -2.47 -13.25 1.54
N GLY A 44 -1.34 -13.96 1.53
CA GLY A 44 -1.17 -15.20 0.79
C GLY A 44 -0.63 -15.01 -0.63
N VAL A 45 -0.45 -13.78 -1.09
CA VAL A 45 0.16 -13.46 -2.40
C VAL A 45 1.69 -13.55 -2.31
N ILE A 46 2.33 -14.02 -3.38
CA ILE A 46 3.79 -14.04 -3.48
C ILE A 46 4.31 -12.60 -3.59
N PHE A 47 5.34 -12.30 -2.81
CA PHE A 47 5.99 -11.01 -2.83
C PHE A 47 6.70 -10.78 -4.17
N GLU A 48 6.38 -9.65 -4.80
CA GLU A 48 7.00 -9.23 -6.05
C GLU A 48 7.72 -7.89 -5.84
N PRO A 49 9.07 -7.86 -5.78
CA PRO A 49 9.84 -6.63 -5.54
C PRO A 49 9.60 -5.53 -6.59
N LYS A 50 9.11 -5.89 -7.78
CA LYS A 50 8.76 -4.93 -8.83
C LYS A 50 7.47 -4.17 -8.54
N ALA A 51 6.57 -4.74 -7.75
CA ALA A 51 5.23 -4.21 -7.48
C ALA A 51 4.98 -3.89 -6.00
N MET A 52 5.90 -4.28 -5.10
CA MET A 52 5.75 -4.16 -3.65
C MET A 52 7.09 -3.77 -2.99
N ASP A 53 7.01 -3.11 -1.84
CA ASP A 53 8.15 -2.88 -0.95
C ASP A 53 8.00 -3.70 0.34
N ASP A 54 9.08 -4.30 0.84
CA ASP A 54 9.06 -5.05 2.10
C ASP A 54 9.15 -4.11 3.30
N ALA A 55 8.22 -4.24 4.26
CA ALA A 55 8.23 -3.52 5.51
C ALA A 55 9.43 -3.88 6.42
N GLY A 56 9.99 -5.07 6.27
CA GLY A 56 11.22 -5.50 6.93
C GLY A 56 12.50 -4.89 6.35
N GLY A 57 12.45 -4.42 5.10
CA GLY A 57 13.61 -3.89 4.36
C GLY A 57 14.48 -4.96 3.68
N GLU A 58 15.39 -4.53 2.81
CA GLU A 58 16.21 -5.41 1.95
C GLU A 58 17.24 -6.28 2.68
N ALA A 59 17.36 -6.13 4.01
CA ALA A 59 18.25 -6.97 4.83
C ALA A 59 17.78 -8.43 4.92
N PHE A 60 16.55 -8.71 4.51
CA PHE A 60 15.98 -10.04 4.45
C PHE A 60 16.17 -10.60 3.04
N SER A 61 17.11 -11.52 2.88
CA SER A 61 17.24 -12.23 1.61
C SER A 61 15.93 -12.99 1.33
N HIS A 62 15.26 -12.63 0.24
CA HIS A 62 14.06 -13.32 -0.24
C HIS A 62 14.49 -14.61 -0.96
N GLU A 63 15.17 -15.51 -0.24
CA GLU A 63 15.74 -16.74 -0.80
C GLU A 63 14.66 -17.77 -1.18
N GLU A 64 13.41 -17.56 -0.75
CA GLU A 64 12.23 -18.36 -1.11
C GLU A 64 11.05 -17.41 -1.40
N GLU A 65 10.03 -17.91 -2.12
CA GLU A 65 8.79 -17.23 -2.51
C GLU A 65 8.07 -16.61 -1.29
N ALA A 66 8.53 -15.45 -0.83
CA ALA A 66 8.07 -14.87 0.41
C ALA A 66 6.60 -14.48 0.28
N ILE A 67 5.81 -14.84 1.29
CA ILE A 67 4.36 -14.66 1.25
C ILE A 67 4.00 -13.36 1.96
N VAL A 68 3.15 -12.56 1.32
CA VAL A 68 2.55 -11.36 1.91
C VAL A 68 1.65 -11.76 3.07
N LEU A 69 1.90 -11.18 4.24
CA LEU A 69 1.01 -11.24 5.39
C LEU A 69 -0.11 -10.20 5.27
N CYS A 70 0.26 -8.95 5.01
CA CYS A 70 -0.68 -7.84 4.81
C CYS A 70 0.00 -6.63 4.17
N THR A 71 -0.82 -5.71 3.64
CA THR A 71 -0.38 -4.36 3.25
C THR A 71 -0.30 -3.47 4.49
N THR A 72 0.86 -2.85 4.72
CA THR A 72 1.11 -1.93 5.84
C THR A 72 1.05 -0.47 5.42
N GLU A 73 1.39 -0.17 4.16
CA GLU A 73 1.25 1.16 3.57
C GLU A 73 0.63 1.03 2.16
N LEU A 74 -0.33 1.87 1.83
CA LEU A 74 -1.07 1.80 0.56
C LEU A 74 -0.20 2.25 -0.62
N GLY A 75 -0.32 1.54 -1.74
CA GLY A 75 0.25 1.98 -3.02
C GLY A 75 -0.70 2.90 -3.76
N LEU A 76 -0.20 3.49 -4.85
CA LEU A 76 -0.97 4.39 -5.71
C LEU A 76 -0.74 4.02 -7.18
N ARG A 77 -1.82 3.91 -7.94
CA ARG A 77 -1.80 3.67 -9.38
C ARG A 77 -2.65 4.71 -10.08
N LYS A 78 -2.18 5.19 -11.22
CA LYS A 78 -2.94 6.04 -12.13
C LYS A 78 -3.49 5.16 -13.25
N ALA A 79 -4.80 5.14 -13.44
CA ALA A 79 -5.47 4.47 -14.53
C ALA A 79 -5.92 5.50 -15.56
N THR A 80 -5.42 5.40 -16.79
CA THR A 80 -5.83 6.25 -17.91
C THR A 80 -6.68 5.45 -18.89
N GLN A 81 -7.71 6.08 -19.44
CA GLN A 81 -8.49 5.51 -20.52
C GLN A 81 -8.00 6.12 -21.84
N GLU A 82 -7.19 5.39 -22.60
CA GLU A 82 -6.78 5.83 -23.93
C GLU A 82 -7.81 5.37 -24.96
N GLY A 83 -8.59 6.32 -25.48
CA GLY A 83 -9.53 6.08 -26.56
C GLY A 83 -8.93 6.44 -27.91
N LYS A 84 -8.40 5.45 -28.65
CA LYS A 84 -8.18 5.57 -30.10
C LYS A 84 -8.94 4.46 -30.84
N GLY A 85 -9.95 4.86 -31.61
CA GLY A 85 -10.56 3.98 -32.62
C GLY A 85 -11.50 2.89 -32.09
N GLY A 86 -12.28 3.15 -31.04
CA GLY A 86 -13.39 2.28 -30.62
C GLY A 86 -13.02 1.10 -29.72
N LEU A 87 -11.73 0.87 -29.45
CA LEU A 87 -11.26 -0.04 -28.41
C LEU A 87 -10.71 0.79 -27.26
N SER A 88 -11.45 0.84 -26.16
CA SER A 88 -11.02 1.50 -24.94
C SER A 88 -10.08 0.58 -24.17
N ALA A 89 -8.76 0.77 -24.29
CA ALA A 89 -7.79 0.09 -23.44
C ALA A 89 -7.59 0.91 -22.15
N ARG A 90 -7.75 0.25 -20.99
CA ARG A 90 -7.43 0.84 -19.69
C ARG A 90 -5.95 0.64 -19.45
N GLU A 91 -5.16 1.69 -19.59
CA GLU A 91 -3.75 1.67 -19.23
C GLU A 91 -3.60 2.05 -17.76
N SER A 92 -2.63 1.45 -17.06
CA SER A 92 -2.43 1.74 -15.65
C SER A 92 -0.95 1.77 -15.28
N THR A 93 -0.53 2.83 -14.60
CA THR A 93 0.85 3.06 -14.18
C THR A 93 0.92 3.10 -12.66
N LEU A 94 1.70 2.19 -12.07
CA LEU A 94 1.97 2.20 -10.63
C LEU A 94 2.88 3.39 -10.31
N LEU A 95 2.37 4.34 -9.54
CA LEU A 95 3.08 5.55 -9.13
C LEU A 95 3.85 5.35 -7.83
N LEU A 96 3.25 4.58 -6.91
CA LEU A 96 3.82 4.24 -5.61
C LEU A 96 3.53 2.77 -5.32
N LYS A 97 4.57 2.02 -4.96
CA LYS A 97 4.39 0.63 -4.53
C LYS A 97 3.75 0.60 -3.14
N PRO A 98 2.78 -0.29 -2.90
CA PRO A 98 2.38 -0.60 -1.54
C PRO A 98 3.55 -1.23 -0.77
N LYS A 99 3.61 -0.92 0.53
CA LYS A 99 4.51 -1.60 1.46
C LYS A 99 3.78 -2.75 2.12
N VAL A 100 4.40 -3.90 2.17
CA VAL A 100 3.81 -5.14 2.67
C VAL A 100 4.65 -5.75 3.77
N ALA A 101 4.01 -6.32 4.78
CA ALA A 101 4.69 -7.20 5.72
C ALA A 101 4.69 -8.63 5.14
N LEU A 102 5.80 -9.33 5.27
CA LEU A 102 5.93 -10.73 4.87
C LEU A 102 5.66 -11.66 6.06
N GLU A 103 5.21 -12.89 5.81
CA GLU A 103 4.96 -13.88 6.88
C GLU A 103 6.25 -14.22 7.66
N THR A 104 7.40 -14.14 6.99
CA THR A 104 8.74 -14.32 7.58
C THR A 104 9.04 -13.28 8.67
N LEU A 105 8.51 -12.06 8.55
CA LEU A 105 8.70 -11.00 9.54
C LEU A 105 8.15 -11.42 10.92
N VAL A 106 6.98 -12.08 10.94
CA VAL A 106 6.36 -12.55 12.19
C VAL A 106 7.18 -13.68 12.82
N ALA A 107 7.69 -14.60 12.01
CA ALA A 107 8.55 -15.68 12.51
C ALA A 107 9.80 -15.13 13.21
N GLN A 108 10.37 -14.04 12.69
CA GLN A 108 11.55 -13.41 13.27
C GLN A 108 11.25 -12.60 14.53
N MET A 109 10.11 -11.89 14.59
CA MET A 109 9.65 -11.21 15.82
C MET A 109 9.41 -12.21 16.97
N ALA A 110 9.00 -13.44 16.65
CA ALA A 110 8.87 -14.52 17.64
C ALA A 110 10.23 -15.07 18.12
N VAL A 111 11.30 -14.92 17.33
CA VAL A 111 12.66 -15.37 17.71
C VAL A 111 13.35 -14.36 18.63
N THR A 112 13.20 -13.05 18.38
CA THR A 112 13.84 -12.01 19.21
C THR A 112 13.30 -11.96 20.64
N THR A 113 12.03 -12.27 20.86
CA THR A 113 11.42 -12.33 22.20
C THR A 113 11.91 -13.49 23.07
N LYS A 114 12.51 -14.55 22.49
CA LYS A 114 13.08 -15.67 23.27
C LYS A 114 14.50 -15.43 23.79
N LYS A 115 15.25 -14.46 23.24
CA LYS A 115 16.66 -14.24 23.62
C LYS A 115 16.84 -13.41 24.90
N SER A 116 15.79 -12.73 25.38
CA SER A 116 15.83 -11.89 26.60
C SER A 116 15.45 -12.63 27.90
N ARG A 117 15.31 -13.96 27.86
CA ARG A 117 14.83 -14.77 29.00
C ARG A 117 15.84 -15.81 29.50
N ARG A 118 17.14 -15.56 29.31
CA ARG A 118 18.23 -16.31 29.95
C ARG A 118 19.19 -15.36 30.64
#